data_AF-A0A1F5L3D5-F1
#
_entry.id   AF-A0A1F5L3D5-F1
#
_cell.length_a   1.000
_cell.length_b   1.000
_cell.length_c   1.000
_cell.angle_alpha   90.00
_cell.angle_beta   90.00
_cell.angle_gamma   90.00
#
_symmetry.space_group_name_H-M   'P 1'
#
loop_
_entity.id
_entity.type
_entity.pdbx_description
1 polymer ?
#
loop_
_entity_poly.entity_id
_entity_poly.type
_entity_poly.pdbx_seq_one_letter_code
_entity_poly.pdbx_strand_id
1 'polypeptide(L)'
;MADTPHPDSWQPSPEMHALLFTDFNGDPADPDDVIADALDGGYAERTPALLAILQDASADPAERLLACVALTSWANPAGYQAVIAAAVAPDEVVWRGQSHDRFFSQDDTFGRLADAVGASEDVVNERGTADLRIDAARALLAIADQVQFDRHMGRLLYGQIIDACQGTIRSTLDRGIHRIATEDHISFDLGLQLALLAVALYRVDELAATDAMRRLTAVNPGNRARRELAEATGNSLLLEAVD
;
A
#
# COMPACT_ATOMS: atom_id res chain seq x y z
N MET A 1 -1.78 19.30 -27.88
CA MET A 1 -1.78 20.49 -26.99
C MET A 1 -0.72 20.22 -25.96
N ALA A 2 0.37 20.98 -25.96
CA ALA A 2 1.39 20.86 -24.92
C ALA A 2 0.80 21.49 -23.66
N ASP A 3 0.59 20.67 -22.64
CA ASP A 3 0.13 21.12 -21.33
C ASP A 3 1.23 22.00 -20.74
N THR A 4 0.88 23.23 -20.37
CA THR A 4 1.86 24.15 -19.79
C THR A 4 2.00 23.76 -18.32
N PRO A 5 3.20 23.40 -17.82
CA PRO A 5 3.33 22.94 -16.44
C PRO A 5 2.78 24.00 -15.48
N HIS A 6 1.88 23.59 -14.59
CA HIS A 6 1.41 24.47 -13.53
C HIS A 6 2.64 24.88 -12.69
N PRO A 7 2.82 26.17 -12.37
CA PRO A 7 4.03 26.66 -11.68
C PRO A 7 4.30 26.07 -10.29
N ASP A 8 3.37 25.25 -9.77
CA ASP A 8 3.46 24.54 -8.49
C ASP A 8 3.65 23.02 -8.64
N SER A 9 3.89 22.50 -9.85
CA SER A 9 4.19 21.08 -10.04
C SER A 9 5.60 20.79 -9.50
N TRP A 10 5.70 19.92 -8.51
CA TRP A 10 6.98 19.37 -8.05
C TRP A 10 7.82 18.85 -9.23
N GLN A 11 9.14 19.04 -9.15
CA GLN A 11 10.08 18.63 -10.18
C GLN A 11 11.17 17.76 -9.53
N PRO A 12 11.48 16.58 -10.09
CA PRO A 12 12.56 15.75 -9.59
C PRO A 12 13.91 16.45 -9.77
N SER A 13 14.86 16.17 -8.88
CA SER A 13 16.26 16.53 -9.08
C SER A 13 16.80 15.90 -10.36
N PRO A 14 17.89 16.44 -10.94
CA PRO A 14 18.52 15.85 -12.11
C PRO A 14 18.93 14.38 -11.90
N GLU A 15 19.33 14.03 -10.68
CA GLU A 15 19.69 12.66 -10.31
C GLU A 15 18.45 11.75 -10.32
N MET A 16 17.37 12.14 -9.64
CA MET A 16 16.13 11.38 -9.65
C MET A 16 15.54 11.26 -11.06
N HIS A 17 15.62 12.33 -11.86
CA HIS A 17 15.18 12.30 -13.24
C HIS A 17 15.91 11.24 -14.07
N ALA A 18 17.25 11.17 -13.94
CA ALA A 18 18.04 10.16 -14.62
C ALA A 18 17.74 8.74 -14.12
N LEU A 19 17.43 8.60 -12.82
CA LEU A 19 17.20 7.30 -12.19
C LEU A 19 15.81 6.74 -12.42
N LEU A 20 14.75 7.54 -12.49
CA LEU A 20 13.38 7.01 -12.55
C LEU A 20 12.47 7.71 -13.56
N PHE A 21 12.86 8.85 -14.14
CA PHE A 21 12.07 9.51 -15.21
C PHE A 21 12.68 9.35 -16.60
N THR A 22 13.68 8.47 -16.72
CA THR A 22 14.36 8.12 -17.96
C THR A 22 14.41 6.59 -18.05
N ASP A 23 13.92 6.04 -19.16
CA ASP A 23 13.94 4.60 -19.42
C ASP A 23 15.38 4.08 -19.64
N PHE A 24 15.51 2.80 -19.97
CA PHE A 24 16.82 2.18 -20.23
C PHE A 24 17.41 2.51 -21.61
N ASN A 25 16.65 3.17 -22.49
CA ASN A 25 17.10 3.68 -23.79
C ASN A 25 17.55 5.14 -23.73
N GLY A 26 17.27 5.85 -22.62
CA GLY A 26 17.57 7.26 -22.46
C GLY A 26 16.41 8.19 -22.80
N ASP A 27 15.21 7.64 -23.03
CA ASP A 27 14.01 8.40 -23.36
C ASP A 27 13.21 8.74 -22.08
N PRO A 28 12.48 9.88 -22.05
CA PRO A 28 11.61 10.21 -20.93
C PRO A 28 10.52 9.17 -20.71
N ALA A 29 10.30 8.77 -19.45
CA ALA A 29 9.31 7.75 -19.09
C ALA A 29 8.63 8.06 -17.74
N ASP A 30 7.47 7.43 -17.53
CA ASP A 30 6.79 7.46 -16.24
C ASP A 30 7.59 6.60 -15.23
N PRO A 31 7.77 7.06 -13.98
CA PRO A 31 8.54 6.30 -12.99
C PRO A 31 7.92 4.96 -12.64
N ASP A 32 6.59 4.80 -12.68
CA ASP A 32 5.99 3.49 -12.41
C ASP A 32 6.35 2.48 -13.52
N ASP A 33 6.41 2.93 -14.78
CA ASP A 33 6.86 2.10 -15.92
C ASP A 33 8.34 1.73 -15.77
N VAL A 34 9.20 2.70 -15.43
CA VAL A 34 10.64 2.44 -15.21
C VAL A 34 10.87 1.46 -14.05
N ILE A 35 10.10 1.58 -12.96
CA ILE A 35 10.19 0.65 -11.82
C ILE A 35 9.77 -0.76 -12.23
N ALA A 36 8.72 -0.89 -13.02
CA ALA A 36 8.25 -2.18 -13.52
C ALA A 36 9.27 -2.81 -14.50
N ASP A 37 9.69 -2.06 -15.53
CA ASP A 37 10.61 -2.54 -16.56
C ASP A 37 11.98 -2.93 -15.98
N ALA A 38 12.40 -2.26 -14.91
CA ALA A 38 13.66 -2.57 -14.24
C ALA A 38 13.72 -4.01 -13.72
N LEU A 39 12.59 -4.67 -13.47
CA LEU A 39 12.53 -6.08 -13.05
C LEU A 39 13.03 -7.03 -14.14
N ASP A 40 12.90 -6.66 -15.42
CA ASP A 40 13.44 -7.43 -16.55
C ASP A 40 14.96 -7.19 -16.74
N GLY A 41 15.53 -6.19 -16.07
CA GLY A 41 16.95 -5.89 -16.05
C GLY A 41 17.26 -4.43 -15.70
N GLY A 42 18.49 -4.17 -15.24
CA GLY A 42 18.99 -2.80 -15.02
C GLY A 42 18.68 -2.19 -13.65
N TYR A 43 17.82 -2.80 -12.81
CA TYR A 43 17.63 -2.35 -11.41
C TYR A 43 18.95 -2.28 -10.62
N ALA A 44 19.90 -3.17 -10.92
CA ALA A 44 21.18 -3.27 -10.21
C ALA A 44 22.04 -2.01 -10.36
N GLU A 45 21.97 -1.35 -11.53
CA GLU A 45 22.73 -0.13 -11.82
C GLU A 45 22.14 1.10 -11.12
N ARG A 46 20.82 1.13 -10.96
CA ARG A 46 20.08 2.24 -10.31
C ARG A 46 20.03 2.11 -8.78
N THR A 47 20.12 0.89 -8.26
CA THR A 47 19.99 0.59 -6.82
C THR A 47 20.92 1.40 -5.92
N PRO A 48 22.24 1.53 -6.16
CA PRO A 48 23.14 2.26 -5.26
C PRO A 48 22.78 3.73 -5.09
N ALA A 49 22.37 4.41 -6.16
CA ALA A 49 21.99 5.82 -6.11
C ALA A 49 20.64 6.02 -5.40
N LEU A 50 19.65 5.15 -5.67
CA LEU A 50 18.38 5.19 -4.96
C LEU A 50 18.53 4.91 -3.45
N LEU A 51 19.47 4.03 -3.08
CA LEU A 51 19.82 3.82 -1.67
C LEU A 51 20.38 5.09 -1.03
N ALA A 52 21.24 5.83 -1.74
CA ALA A 52 21.79 7.09 -1.25
C ALA A 52 20.68 8.13 -1.03
N ILE A 53 19.76 8.27 -2.00
CA ILE A 53 18.60 9.17 -1.88
C ILE A 53 17.71 8.79 -0.70
N LEU A 54 17.37 7.51 -0.54
CA LEU A 54 16.52 7.05 0.56
C LEU A 54 17.11 7.38 1.94
N GLN A 55 18.43 7.27 2.07
CA GLN A 55 19.19 7.49 3.31
C GLN A 55 19.53 8.96 3.58
N ASP A 56 19.47 9.82 2.57
CA ASP A 56 19.74 11.24 2.71
C ASP A 56 18.57 11.96 3.40
N ALA A 57 18.80 12.41 4.64
CA ALA A 57 17.81 13.15 5.41
C ALA A 57 17.48 14.53 4.81
N SER A 58 18.34 15.07 3.94
CA SER A 58 18.16 16.34 3.24
C SER A 58 17.53 16.21 1.85
N ALA A 59 17.42 14.99 1.32
CA ALA A 59 16.74 14.74 0.05
C ALA A 59 15.25 15.07 0.15
N ASP A 60 14.67 15.44 -0.99
CA ASP A 60 13.28 15.81 -1.09
C ASP A 60 12.37 14.62 -0.67
N PRO A 61 11.31 14.85 0.13
CA PRO A 61 10.47 13.76 0.62
C PRO A 61 9.81 12.93 -0.50
N ALA A 62 9.42 13.52 -1.62
CA ALA A 62 8.83 12.79 -2.73
C ALA A 62 9.88 11.91 -3.45
N GLU A 63 11.14 12.36 -3.52
CA GLU A 63 12.24 11.54 -4.04
C GLU A 63 12.53 10.34 -3.13
N ARG A 64 12.53 10.57 -1.81
CA ARG A 64 12.71 9.49 -0.83
C ARG A 64 11.57 8.48 -0.90
N LEU A 65 10.34 8.94 -1.16
CA LEU A 65 9.20 8.07 -1.46
C LEU A 65 9.45 7.20 -2.67
N LEU A 66 9.78 7.83 -3.79
CA LEU A 66 9.95 7.13 -5.04
C LEU A 66 11.12 6.14 -4.98
N ALA A 67 12.23 6.51 -4.33
CA ALA A 67 13.35 5.61 -4.07
C ALA A 67 12.93 4.41 -3.22
N CYS A 68 12.15 4.62 -2.16
CA CYS A 68 11.68 3.50 -1.35
C CYS A 68 10.72 2.57 -2.12
N VAL A 69 9.81 3.13 -2.92
CA VAL A 69 8.89 2.34 -3.78
C VAL A 69 9.72 1.47 -4.73
N ALA A 70 10.63 2.07 -5.49
CA ALA A 70 11.48 1.34 -6.44
C ALA A 70 12.29 0.23 -5.76
N LEU A 71 13.00 0.55 -4.66
CA LEU A 71 13.79 -0.42 -3.91
C LEU A 71 12.93 -1.56 -3.35
N THR A 72 11.73 -1.27 -2.89
CA THR A 72 10.79 -2.28 -2.37
C THR A 72 10.29 -3.18 -3.48
N SER A 73 9.87 -2.62 -4.62
CA SER A 73 9.43 -3.36 -5.80
C SER A 73 10.51 -4.31 -6.33
N TRP A 74 11.79 -3.91 -6.25
CA TRP A 74 12.92 -4.75 -6.65
C TRP A 74 13.43 -5.69 -5.54
N ALA A 75 12.62 -5.89 -4.50
CA ALA A 75 12.89 -6.73 -3.35
C ALA A 75 14.23 -6.44 -2.65
N ASN A 76 14.65 -5.18 -2.63
CA ASN A 76 15.84 -4.73 -1.91
C ASN A 76 15.54 -4.70 -0.40
N PRO A 77 16.41 -5.29 0.45
CA PRO A 77 16.23 -5.27 1.91
C PRO A 77 16.00 -3.87 2.51
N ALA A 78 16.69 -2.85 1.98
CA ALA A 78 16.56 -1.49 2.50
C ALA A 78 15.18 -0.88 2.22
N GLY A 79 14.55 -1.24 1.10
CA GLY A 79 13.18 -0.83 0.80
C GLY A 79 12.20 -1.40 1.82
N TYR A 80 12.25 -2.72 2.06
CA TYR A 80 11.41 -3.35 3.08
C TYR A 80 11.66 -2.80 4.48
N GLN A 81 12.92 -2.58 4.87
CA GLN A 81 13.25 -1.99 6.17
C GLN A 81 12.69 -0.58 6.33
N ALA A 82 12.74 0.23 5.27
CA ALA A 82 12.14 1.57 5.28
C ALA A 82 10.60 1.51 5.38
N VAL A 83 9.95 0.56 4.71
CA VAL A 83 8.50 0.30 4.88
C VAL A 83 8.16 -0.08 6.31
N ILE A 84 8.90 -1.03 6.90
CA ILE A 84 8.70 -1.47 8.28
C ILE A 84 8.88 -0.29 9.24
N ALA A 85 9.94 0.50 9.07
CA ALA A 85 10.20 1.68 9.89
C ALA A 85 9.10 2.73 9.76
N ALA A 86 8.62 3.00 8.53
CA ALA A 86 7.54 3.95 8.28
C ALA A 86 6.23 3.55 8.98
N ALA A 87 5.95 2.25 9.09
CA ALA A 87 4.75 1.76 9.75
C ALA A 87 4.78 1.86 11.29
N VAL A 88 5.93 2.13 11.91
CA VAL A 88 6.03 2.29 13.38
C VAL A 88 5.32 3.56 13.85
N ALA A 89 5.45 4.65 13.10
CA ALA A 89 4.86 5.95 13.42
C ALA A 89 4.37 6.61 12.12
N PRO A 90 3.25 6.13 11.54
CA PRO A 90 2.85 6.48 10.17
C PRO A 90 2.58 7.98 9.97
N ASP A 91 2.17 8.69 11.02
CA ASP A 91 1.91 10.14 10.98
C ASP A 91 3.20 10.99 11.07
N GLU A 92 4.32 10.41 11.49
CA GLU A 92 5.61 11.10 11.63
C GLU A 92 6.54 10.90 10.42
N VAL A 93 6.08 10.14 9.43
CA VAL A 93 6.84 9.81 8.22
C VAL A 93 7.03 11.08 7.38
N VAL A 94 8.28 11.49 7.16
CA VAL A 94 8.61 12.74 6.44
C VAL A 94 8.04 12.83 5.02
N TRP A 95 7.72 11.69 4.43
CA TRP A 95 7.20 11.50 3.08
C TRP A 95 5.71 11.10 3.06
N ARG A 96 5.01 11.27 4.19
CA ARG A 96 3.55 11.29 4.26
C ARG A 96 3.03 12.49 3.46
N GLY A 97 1.89 12.32 2.78
CA GLY A 97 1.28 13.36 1.95
C GLY A 97 2.00 13.63 0.63
N GLN A 98 2.97 12.81 0.24
CA GLN A 98 3.70 12.98 -1.03
C GLN A 98 3.03 12.25 -2.20
N SER A 99 2.04 11.40 -1.93
CA SER A 99 1.22 10.74 -2.93
C SER A 99 -0.25 10.93 -2.60
N HIS A 100 -1.06 11.19 -3.62
CA HIS A 100 -2.49 11.36 -3.47
C HIS A 100 -3.25 10.59 -4.54
N ASP A 101 -4.37 9.99 -4.16
CA ASP A 101 -5.23 9.30 -5.09
C ASP A 101 -5.87 10.30 -6.08
N ARG A 102 -5.97 9.89 -7.34
CA ARG A 102 -6.45 10.77 -8.42
C ARG A 102 -7.91 11.19 -8.31
N PHE A 103 -8.74 10.47 -7.55
CA PHE A 103 -10.19 10.64 -7.55
C PHE A 103 -10.68 11.51 -6.41
N PHE A 104 -10.03 11.40 -5.25
CA PHE A 104 -10.43 12.05 -4.02
C PHE A 104 -9.31 12.91 -3.42
N SER A 105 -8.12 12.93 -4.02
CA SER A 105 -6.96 13.68 -3.55
C SER A 105 -6.62 13.37 -2.08
N GLN A 106 -6.88 12.13 -1.67
CA GLN A 106 -6.53 11.64 -0.33
C GLN A 106 -5.14 11.01 -0.38
N ASP A 107 -4.41 11.18 0.71
CA ASP A 107 -3.04 10.69 0.82
C ASP A 107 -2.98 9.15 0.77
N ASP A 108 -2.42 8.63 -0.32
CA ASP A 108 -2.25 7.21 -0.60
C ASP A 108 -0.79 6.75 -0.53
N THR A 109 0.09 7.49 0.17
CA THR A 109 1.52 7.12 0.36
C THR A 109 1.68 5.66 0.79
N PHE A 110 0.92 5.20 1.80
CA PHE A 110 0.98 3.80 2.25
C PHE A 110 0.34 2.82 1.27
N GLY A 111 -0.61 3.26 0.45
CA GLY A 111 -1.12 2.50 -0.69
C GLY A 111 0.00 2.19 -1.70
N ARG A 112 0.83 3.17 -2.06
CA ARG A 112 1.99 2.94 -2.95
C ARG A 112 3.00 1.97 -2.36
N LEU A 113 3.23 2.01 -1.04
CA LEU A 113 4.09 1.03 -0.36
C LEU A 113 3.50 -0.38 -0.38
N ALA A 114 2.18 -0.50 -0.23
CA ALA A 114 1.49 -1.78 -0.37
C ALA A 114 1.62 -2.35 -1.79
N ASP A 115 1.46 -1.52 -2.81
CA ASP A 115 1.70 -1.90 -4.20
C ASP A 115 3.13 -2.37 -4.42
N ALA A 116 4.11 -1.63 -3.88
CA ALA A 116 5.53 -1.98 -4.03
C ALA A 116 5.87 -3.32 -3.37
N VAL A 117 5.37 -3.57 -2.15
CA VAL A 117 5.51 -4.87 -1.45
C VAL A 117 4.80 -5.99 -2.21
N GLY A 118 3.67 -5.70 -2.86
CA GLY A 118 2.98 -6.67 -3.70
C GLY A 118 3.77 -7.02 -4.96
N ALA A 119 4.22 -6.00 -5.69
CA ALA A 119 4.90 -6.12 -6.99
C ALA A 119 6.21 -6.90 -6.93
N SER A 120 6.84 -6.98 -5.77
CA SER A 120 8.11 -7.70 -5.58
C SER A 120 7.98 -9.22 -5.53
N GLU A 121 6.76 -9.77 -5.62
CA GLU A 121 6.45 -11.20 -5.46
C GLU A 121 7.35 -12.12 -6.29
N ASP A 122 7.58 -11.77 -7.56
CA ASP A 122 8.28 -12.66 -8.49
C ASP A 122 9.80 -12.69 -8.26
N VAL A 123 10.36 -11.68 -7.58
CA VAL A 123 11.81 -11.54 -7.38
C VAL A 123 12.28 -11.85 -5.96
N VAL A 124 11.39 -11.96 -4.96
CA VAL A 124 11.82 -12.16 -3.55
C VAL A 124 12.58 -13.46 -3.30
N ASN A 125 12.24 -14.53 -4.02
CA ASN A 125 12.89 -15.83 -3.85
C ASN A 125 14.31 -15.80 -4.42
N GLU A 126 14.49 -15.21 -5.60
CA GLU A 126 15.82 -15.00 -6.20
C GLU A 126 16.71 -14.15 -5.29
N ARG A 127 16.12 -13.12 -4.68
CA ARG A 127 16.82 -12.14 -3.85
C ARG A 127 17.03 -12.60 -2.41
N GLY A 128 16.40 -13.70 -1.99
CA GLY A 128 16.47 -14.21 -0.62
C GLY A 128 15.82 -13.28 0.40
N THR A 129 14.79 -12.51 0.01
CA THR A 129 14.13 -11.48 0.84
C THR A 129 12.66 -11.78 1.13
N ALA A 130 12.21 -13.01 0.91
CA ALA A 130 10.82 -13.41 1.14
C ALA A 130 10.33 -13.13 2.57
N ASP A 131 11.15 -13.41 3.59
CA ASP A 131 10.78 -13.15 4.99
C ASP A 131 10.64 -11.64 5.26
N LEU A 132 11.54 -10.82 4.71
CA LEU A 132 11.45 -9.35 4.83
C LEU A 132 10.22 -8.79 4.12
N ARG A 133 9.80 -9.38 2.99
CA ARG A 133 8.54 -9.01 2.33
C ARG A 133 7.35 -9.30 3.25
N ILE A 134 7.32 -10.45 3.90
CA ILE A 134 6.27 -10.80 4.87
C ILE A 134 6.28 -9.83 6.05
N ASP A 135 7.45 -9.48 6.58
CA ASP A 135 7.56 -8.52 7.69
C ASP A 135 7.07 -7.12 7.28
N ALA A 136 7.41 -6.65 6.09
CA ALA A 136 6.92 -5.38 5.55
C ALA A 136 5.40 -5.41 5.32
N ALA A 137 4.86 -6.48 4.73
CA ALA A 137 3.43 -6.65 4.56
C ALA A 137 2.70 -6.68 5.92
N ARG A 138 3.26 -7.39 6.91
CA ARG A 138 2.72 -7.43 8.27
C ARG A 138 2.70 -6.05 8.90
N ALA A 139 3.75 -5.26 8.73
CA ALA A 139 3.83 -3.90 9.25
C ALA A 139 2.76 -2.99 8.63
N LEU A 140 2.56 -3.05 7.31
CA LEU A 140 1.51 -2.31 6.60
C LEU A 140 0.10 -2.75 7.02
N LEU A 141 -0.14 -4.07 7.10
CA LEU A 141 -1.41 -4.62 7.57
C LEU A 141 -1.71 -4.18 9.00
N ALA A 142 -0.70 -4.04 9.86
CA ALA A 142 -0.87 -3.63 11.25
C ALA A 142 -1.34 -2.17 11.42
N ILE A 143 -1.24 -1.33 10.38
CA ILE A 143 -1.69 0.06 10.40
C ILE A 143 -2.86 0.32 9.44
N ALA A 144 -3.47 -0.73 8.86
CA ALA A 144 -4.55 -0.58 7.89
C ALA A 144 -5.86 -0.03 8.49
N ASP A 145 -5.96 0.03 9.82
CA ASP A 145 -7.01 0.73 10.54
C ASP A 145 -6.72 2.23 10.77
N GLN A 146 -5.49 2.67 10.51
CA GLN A 146 -4.98 4.01 10.85
C GLN A 146 -4.81 4.89 9.62
N VAL A 147 -4.32 4.33 8.51
CA VAL A 147 -4.04 5.07 7.28
C VAL A 147 -4.78 4.51 6.07
N GLN A 148 -4.84 5.33 5.02
CA GLN A 148 -5.45 4.97 3.76
C GLN A 148 -4.53 4.12 2.88
N PHE A 149 -5.11 3.05 2.35
CA PHE A 149 -4.56 2.18 1.32
C PHE A 149 -5.48 2.07 0.10
N ASP A 150 -6.79 2.40 0.22
CA ASP A 150 -7.81 2.16 -0.81
C ASP A 150 -7.69 0.73 -1.40
N ARG A 151 -7.77 0.56 -2.73
CA ARG A 151 -7.67 -0.73 -3.42
C ARG A 151 -6.24 -1.31 -3.41
N HIS A 152 -5.23 -0.51 -3.11
CA HIS A 152 -3.83 -0.95 -3.08
C HIS A 152 -3.59 -2.01 -1.99
N MET A 153 -4.45 -2.01 -0.95
CA MET A 153 -4.48 -3.09 0.05
C MET A 153 -4.56 -4.48 -0.59
N GLY A 154 -5.25 -4.63 -1.72
CA GLY A 154 -5.37 -5.91 -2.43
C GLY A 154 -4.03 -6.53 -2.81
N ARG A 155 -2.98 -5.71 -3.02
CA ARG A 155 -1.61 -6.16 -3.32
C ARG A 155 -0.91 -6.80 -2.13
N LEU A 156 -1.45 -6.71 -0.92
CA LEU A 156 -0.95 -7.43 0.26
C LEU A 156 -1.71 -8.74 0.51
N LEU A 157 -2.82 -9.00 -0.20
CA LEU A 157 -3.76 -10.10 0.12
C LEU A 157 -3.47 -11.38 -0.68
N TYR A 158 -2.18 -11.70 -0.82
CA TYR A 158 -1.70 -12.97 -1.39
C TYR A 158 -1.67 -14.07 -0.34
N GLY A 159 -1.86 -15.33 -0.76
CA GLY A 159 -2.04 -16.47 0.15
C GLY A 159 -0.92 -16.60 1.21
N GLN A 160 0.34 -16.48 0.79
CA GLN A 160 1.50 -16.57 1.70
C GLN A 160 1.49 -15.47 2.77
N ILE A 161 1.16 -14.23 2.40
CA ILE A 161 1.10 -13.09 3.33
C ILE A 161 -0.08 -13.28 4.28
N ILE A 162 -1.26 -13.65 3.76
CA ILE A 162 -2.46 -13.89 4.56
C ILE A 162 -2.18 -14.98 5.61
N ASP A 163 -1.60 -16.11 5.19
CA ASP A 163 -1.24 -17.21 6.10
C ASP A 163 -0.28 -16.76 7.20
N ALA A 164 0.75 -15.99 6.84
CA ALA A 164 1.76 -15.50 7.80
C ALA A 164 1.27 -14.34 8.69
N CYS A 165 0.16 -13.69 8.34
CA CYS A 165 -0.31 -12.45 8.99
C CYS A 165 -1.71 -12.56 9.59
N GLN A 166 -2.31 -13.75 9.71
CA GLN A 166 -3.67 -13.91 10.22
C GLN A 166 -3.93 -13.18 11.55
N GLY A 167 -3.00 -13.30 12.50
CA GLY A 167 -3.13 -12.63 13.81
C GLY A 167 -3.13 -11.10 13.70
N THR A 168 -2.30 -10.55 12.81
CA THR A 168 -2.25 -9.11 12.51
C THR A 168 -3.52 -8.64 11.82
N ILE A 169 -4.03 -9.41 10.85
CA ILE A 169 -5.28 -9.10 10.15
C ILE A 169 -6.45 -9.05 11.13
N ARG A 170 -6.60 -10.06 12.01
CA ARG A 170 -7.65 -10.09 13.04
C ARG A 170 -7.56 -8.89 13.99
N SER A 171 -6.37 -8.62 14.51
CA SER A 171 -6.16 -7.50 15.44
C SER A 171 -6.50 -6.15 14.79
N THR A 172 -6.19 -6.00 13.51
CA THR A 172 -6.49 -4.78 12.74
C THR A 172 -7.98 -4.65 12.43
N LEU A 173 -8.64 -5.76 12.08
CA LEU A 173 -10.11 -5.80 11.95
C LEU A 173 -10.80 -5.39 13.25
N ASP A 174 -10.37 -5.92 14.39
CA ASP A 174 -10.96 -5.59 15.69
C ASP A 174 -10.83 -4.10 16.02
N ARG A 175 -9.63 -3.53 15.86
CA ARG A 175 -9.40 -2.09 16.10
C ARG A 175 -10.18 -1.23 15.11
N GLY A 176 -10.15 -1.55 13.83
CA GLY A 176 -10.85 -0.78 12.80
C GLY A 176 -12.37 -0.80 12.98
N ILE A 177 -12.96 -1.95 13.33
CA ILE A 177 -14.40 -2.04 13.63
C ILE A 177 -14.74 -1.18 14.87
N HIS A 178 -13.92 -1.26 15.92
CA HIS A 178 -14.09 -0.42 17.10
C HIS A 178 -14.00 1.07 16.75
N ARG A 179 -13.08 1.44 15.86
CA ARG A 179 -12.88 2.79 15.37
C ARG A 179 -14.10 3.33 14.64
N ILE A 180 -14.67 2.58 13.69
CA ILE A 180 -15.93 2.94 13.01
C ILE A 180 -17.07 3.10 14.01
N ALA A 181 -17.14 2.27 15.05
CA ALA A 181 -18.21 2.33 16.03
C ALA A 181 -18.14 3.53 16.99
N THR A 182 -16.97 4.16 17.12
CA THR A 182 -16.70 5.14 18.19
C THR A 182 -16.26 6.51 17.71
N GLU A 183 -15.70 6.62 16.50
CA GLU A 183 -15.27 7.89 15.93
C GLU A 183 -16.37 8.51 15.07
N ASP A 184 -16.63 9.80 15.30
CA ASP A 184 -17.62 10.57 14.54
C ASP A 184 -17.16 10.84 13.09
N HIS A 185 -15.85 10.82 12.82
CA HIS A 185 -15.30 11.11 11.50
C HIS A 185 -14.00 10.34 11.23
N ILE A 186 -14.00 9.61 10.11
CA ILE A 186 -12.83 8.94 9.54
C ILE A 186 -12.59 9.53 8.15
N SER A 187 -11.37 9.99 7.87
CA SER A 187 -11.05 10.78 6.67
C SER A 187 -10.94 9.98 5.37
N PHE A 188 -11.01 8.65 5.46
CA PHE A 188 -10.88 7.72 4.33
C PHE A 188 -11.87 6.55 4.44
N ASP A 189 -12.01 5.75 3.38
CA ASP A 189 -12.94 4.61 3.32
C ASP A 189 -12.43 3.40 4.11
N LEU A 190 -12.37 3.54 5.44
CA LEU A 190 -11.94 2.48 6.35
C LEU A 190 -12.84 1.24 6.24
N GLY A 191 -14.14 1.44 6.05
CA GLY A 191 -15.08 0.34 5.90
C GLY A 191 -14.71 -0.60 4.74
N LEU A 192 -14.38 -0.05 3.56
CA LEU A 192 -13.93 -0.86 2.43
C LEU A 192 -12.62 -1.60 2.75
N GLN A 193 -11.63 -0.94 3.35
CA GLN A 193 -10.36 -1.58 3.70
C GLN A 193 -10.57 -2.77 4.65
N LEU A 194 -11.43 -2.61 5.66
CA LEU A 194 -11.76 -3.70 6.58
C LEU A 194 -12.55 -4.83 5.89
N ALA A 195 -13.42 -4.51 4.93
CA ALA A 195 -14.11 -5.51 4.13
C ALA A 195 -13.11 -6.36 3.33
N LEU A 196 -12.15 -5.73 2.64
CA LEU A 196 -11.09 -6.43 1.89
C LEU A 196 -10.28 -7.37 2.80
N LEU A 197 -9.91 -6.91 4.00
CA LEU A 197 -9.20 -7.73 5.00
C LEU A 197 -10.03 -8.93 5.47
N ALA A 198 -11.33 -8.73 5.74
CA ALA A 198 -12.21 -9.81 6.17
C ALA A 198 -12.41 -10.85 5.06
N VAL A 199 -12.56 -10.41 3.81
CA VAL A 199 -12.67 -11.28 2.63
C VAL A 199 -11.39 -12.08 2.40
N ALA A 200 -10.22 -11.46 2.56
CA ALA A 200 -8.95 -12.18 2.51
C ALA A 200 -8.82 -13.22 3.62
N LEU A 201 -9.18 -12.87 4.86
CA LEU A 201 -9.14 -13.78 6.01
C LEU A 201 -10.03 -15.01 5.80
N TYR A 202 -11.17 -14.86 5.10
CA TYR A 202 -12.10 -15.96 4.83
C TYR A 202 -11.44 -17.16 4.13
N ARG A 203 -10.39 -16.92 3.34
CA ARG A 203 -9.65 -17.96 2.62
C ARG A 203 -8.89 -18.92 3.54
N VAL A 204 -8.60 -18.50 4.77
CA VAL A 204 -7.71 -19.22 5.70
C VAL A 204 -8.34 -19.47 7.07
N ASP A 205 -9.32 -18.64 7.48
CA ASP A 205 -10.14 -18.83 8.67
C ASP A 205 -11.56 -18.28 8.42
N GLU A 206 -12.41 -19.14 7.86
CA GLU A 206 -13.81 -18.84 7.57
C GLU A 206 -14.60 -18.39 8.81
N LEU A 207 -14.36 -19.01 9.97
CA LEU A 207 -15.11 -18.71 11.20
C LEU A 207 -14.78 -17.31 11.70
N ALA A 208 -13.49 -16.98 11.81
CA ALA A 208 -13.04 -15.66 12.23
C ALA A 208 -13.45 -14.58 11.23
N ALA A 209 -13.34 -14.85 9.93
CA ALA A 209 -13.78 -13.92 8.90
C ALA A 209 -15.29 -13.65 8.97
N THR A 210 -16.12 -14.68 9.10
CA THR A 210 -17.57 -14.54 9.20
C THR A 210 -17.98 -13.71 10.42
N ASP A 211 -17.33 -13.92 11.57
CA ASP A 211 -17.54 -13.07 12.75
C ASP A 211 -17.19 -11.61 12.47
N ALA A 212 -16.02 -11.36 11.88
CA ALA A 212 -15.57 -10.01 11.54
C ALA A 212 -16.51 -9.32 10.54
N MET A 213 -16.95 -10.01 9.48
CA MET A 213 -17.89 -9.47 8.49
C MET A 213 -19.23 -9.08 9.12
N ARG A 214 -19.75 -9.92 10.03
CA ARG A 214 -20.98 -9.63 10.77
C ARG A 214 -20.82 -8.40 11.67
N ARG A 215 -19.73 -8.33 12.44
CA ARG A 215 -19.43 -7.21 13.34
C ARG A 215 -19.21 -5.91 12.55
N LEU A 216 -18.49 -5.98 11.43
CA LEU A 216 -18.28 -4.86 10.53
C LEU A 216 -19.60 -4.36 9.94
N THR A 217 -20.50 -5.26 9.52
CA THR A 217 -21.83 -4.89 9.02
C THR A 217 -22.66 -4.18 10.09
N ALA A 218 -22.60 -4.65 11.35
CA ALA A 218 -23.35 -4.08 12.46
C ALA A 218 -22.97 -2.64 12.82
N VAL A 219 -21.74 -2.20 12.48
CA VAL A 219 -21.27 -0.83 12.70
C VAL A 219 -21.49 0.09 11.51
N ASN A 220 -22.28 -0.35 10.51
CA ASN A 220 -22.60 0.40 9.29
C ASN A 220 -21.36 0.91 8.53
N PRO A 221 -20.62 0.02 7.86
CA PRO A 221 -19.29 0.32 7.31
C PRO A 221 -19.34 1.11 5.98
N GLY A 222 -20.51 1.61 5.57
CA GLY A 222 -20.72 2.27 4.29
C GLY A 222 -21.00 1.31 3.12
N ASN A 223 -21.45 1.89 2.00
CA ASN A 223 -22.02 1.14 0.88
C ASN A 223 -20.99 0.32 0.10
N ARG A 224 -19.75 0.83 -0.07
CA ARG A 224 -18.67 0.10 -0.77
C ARG A 224 -18.28 -1.15 -0.01
N ALA A 225 -18.10 -1.04 1.31
CA ALA A 225 -17.84 -2.18 2.19
C ALA A 225 -18.94 -3.24 2.11
N ARG A 226 -20.22 -2.85 2.20
CA ARG A 226 -21.35 -3.79 2.10
C ARG A 226 -21.37 -4.53 0.76
N ARG A 227 -21.08 -3.83 -0.34
CA ARG A 227 -20.98 -4.45 -1.67
C ARG A 227 -19.88 -5.50 -1.72
N GLU A 228 -18.68 -5.15 -1.24
CA GLU A 228 -17.55 -6.07 -1.18
C GLU A 228 -17.89 -7.34 -0.37
N LEU A 229 -18.53 -7.18 0.79
CA LEU A 229 -18.97 -8.31 1.62
C LEU A 229 -20.07 -9.16 0.96
N ALA A 230 -21.02 -8.52 0.27
CA ALA A 230 -22.10 -9.22 -0.44
C ALA A 230 -21.56 -10.06 -1.60
N GLU A 231 -20.62 -9.51 -2.37
CA GLU A 231 -19.96 -10.21 -3.48
C GLU A 231 -19.16 -11.42 -2.98
N ALA A 232 -18.42 -11.26 -1.88
CA ALA A 232 -17.62 -12.33 -1.31
C ALA A 232 -18.45 -13.48 -0.70
N THR A 233 -19.61 -13.17 -0.13
CA THR A 233 -20.47 -14.17 0.54
C THR A 233 -21.59 -14.72 -0.35
N GLY A 234 -21.80 -14.14 -1.54
CA GLY A 234 -22.95 -14.44 -2.39
C GLY A 234 -24.30 -14.06 -1.77
N ASN A 235 -24.30 -13.25 -0.71
CA ASN A 235 -25.49 -12.90 0.06
C ASN A 235 -25.95 -11.47 -0.24
N SER A 236 -26.95 -11.34 -1.12
CA SER A 236 -27.54 -10.05 -1.50
C SER A 236 -28.23 -9.33 -0.34
N LEU A 237 -28.58 -10.02 0.75
CA LEU A 237 -29.26 -9.41 1.91
C LEU A 237 -28.39 -8.36 2.63
N LEU A 238 -27.06 -8.40 2.46
CA LEU A 238 -26.15 -7.37 2.97
C LEU A 238 -26.31 -6.01 2.26
N LEU A 239 -27.01 -5.97 1.13
CA LEU A 239 -27.33 -4.75 0.38
C LEU A 239 -28.67 -4.11 0.79
N GLU A 240 -29.54 -4.85 1.49
CA GLU A 240 -30.94 -4.45 1.74
C GLU A 240 -31.17 -3.67 3.04
N ALA A 241 -30.15 -3.51 3.90
CA ALA A 241 -30.27 -2.75 5.16
C ALA A 241 -30.19 -1.21 4.95
N VAL A 242 -30.89 -0.70 3.95
CA VAL A 242 -31.06 0.72 3.65
C VAL A 242 -32.55 1.05 3.78
N ASP A 243 -32.92 1.54 4.96
CA ASP A 243 -33.99 2.53 5.18
C ASP A 243 -33.56 3.44 6.34
#